data_AF-A0A1P8YDR6-F1
#
_entry.id   AF-A0A1P8YDR6-F1
#
_cell.length_a   1.000
_cell.length_b   1.000
_cell.length_c   1.000
_cell.angle_alpha   90.00
_cell.angle_beta   90.00
_cell.angle_gamma   90.00
#
_symmetry.space_group_name_H-M   'P 1'
#
loop_
_entity.id
_entity.type
_entity.pdbx_description
1 polymer ?
#
loop_
_entity_poly.entity_id
_entity_poly.type
_entity_poly.pdbx_seq_one_letter_code
_entity_poly.pdbx_strand_id
1 'polypeptide(L)'
;MTPTCTAPTMDRVPWALSMSQNSALLLTQDDPLRNHPLYRTPPLTGAEDLELTVRSAVARWTEARLAAETRSGTIEHPDWLIRQLLCTTTTVNLATSPVEYRRLRPAELFAPPLTFWLNSEALLDLLEIPAEFVLPEMAGKHYLRCVDRYDFALVEGDFVHEGDSFFSFAVPEPAFEDLDLIVQLTTGNLITPRFAACVLMMDFANPLYSPRRAALLEHCPTTTATTPAADGGLSDVIADAIVAAARDLPANSPEHEFAANWTLHEIAWRDEFASRIEMYMTVVHRLATQPDRVDDYVRLAEPRRREFRATKLAEVTLTLPHTSIPADAALLEMQPDGTVRPK
;
A
#
# COMPACT_ATOMS: atom_id res chain seq x y z
N MET A 1 4.60 -35.29 3.82
CA MET A 1 3.38 -34.53 4.13
C MET A 1 3.80 -33.13 4.48
N THR A 2 3.89 -32.30 3.46
CA THR A 2 4.20 -30.87 3.55
C THR A 2 2.94 -30.16 4.09
N PRO A 3 3.05 -29.24 5.06
CA PRO A 3 1.88 -28.52 5.53
C PRO A 3 1.47 -27.50 4.46
N THR A 4 0.29 -27.72 3.88
CA THR A 4 -0.46 -26.71 3.13
C THR A 4 -0.90 -25.62 4.09
N CYS A 5 -0.46 -24.39 3.85
CA CYS A 5 -0.92 -23.23 4.58
C CYS A 5 -2.21 -22.73 3.92
N THR A 6 -3.36 -23.12 4.46
CA THR A 6 -4.58 -22.33 4.33
C THR A 6 -4.27 -20.92 4.80
N ALA A 7 -4.57 -19.91 3.97
CA ALA A 7 -4.42 -18.50 4.29
C ALA A 7 -4.94 -18.25 5.72
N PRO A 8 -4.07 -17.89 6.68
CA PRO A 8 -4.56 -17.44 7.96
C PRO A 8 -5.33 -16.14 7.68
N THR A 9 -6.56 -16.04 8.18
CA THR A 9 -7.15 -14.74 8.52
C THR A 9 -6.14 -14.05 9.44
N MET A 10 -5.27 -13.22 8.87
CA MET A 10 -4.28 -12.46 9.62
C MET A 10 -5.04 -11.37 10.36
N ASP A 11 -5.31 -11.61 11.64
CA ASP A 11 -5.42 -10.52 12.60
C ASP A 11 -4.11 -9.71 12.54
N ARG A 12 -4.15 -8.58 11.83
CA ARG A 12 -3.02 -7.67 11.65
C ARG A 12 -2.73 -6.90 12.93
N VAL A 13 -1.49 -6.96 13.41
CA VAL A 13 -0.99 -6.05 14.44
C VAL A 13 0.53 -5.91 14.28
N PRO A 14 1.15 -4.70 14.25
CA PRO A 14 0.76 -3.47 14.93
C PRO A 14 0.95 -2.14 14.16
N TRP A 15 0.32 -1.13 14.72
CA TRP A 15 0.32 0.28 14.32
C TRP A 15 1.63 0.99 14.71
N ALA A 16 2.00 2.05 13.97
CA ALA A 16 3.27 2.78 14.11
C ALA A 16 3.43 3.65 15.39
N LEU A 17 2.42 3.73 16.25
CA LEU A 17 2.45 4.52 17.49
C LEU A 17 1.93 3.68 18.67
N SER A 18 2.05 4.24 19.88
CA SER A 18 1.69 3.67 21.20
C SER A 18 0.23 3.23 21.40
N MET A 19 -0.50 2.97 20.31
CA MET A 19 -1.86 2.45 20.24
C MET A 19 -1.93 1.20 19.34
N SER A 20 -0.84 0.45 19.24
CA SER A 20 -0.89 -0.95 18.82
C SER A 20 -1.87 -1.72 19.70
N GLN A 21 -2.54 -2.75 19.17
CA GLN A 21 -3.42 -3.64 19.98
C GLN A 21 -2.66 -4.27 21.17
N ASN A 22 -1.32 -4.22 21.16
CA ASN A 22 -0.45 -4.67 22.24
C ASN A 22 -0.09 -3.58 23.28
N SER A 23 -0.60 -2.36 23.14
CA SER A 23 -0.38 -1.26 24.08
C SER A 23 -1.72 -0.72 24.57
N ALA A 24 -2.01 -0.92 25.86
CA ALA A 24 -3.19 -0.34 26.49
C ALA A 24 -3.12 1.20 26.45
N LEU A 25 -4.25 1.85 26.17
CA LEU A 25 -4.41 3.30 26.35
C LEU A 25 -4.21 3.66 27.83
N LEU A 26 -3.03 4.15 28.17
CA LEU A 26 -2.69 4.57 29.53
C LEU A 26 -3.18 6.00 29.78
N LEU A 27 -4.48 6.18 29.96
CA LEU A 27 -5.03 7.43 30.48
C LEU A 27 -4.72 7.54 31.97
N THR A 28 -4.23 8.69 32.44
CA THR A 28 -4.04 8.93 33.88
C THR A 28 -5.38 8.90 34.62
N GLN A 29 -5.38 8.68 35.94
CA GLN A 29 -6.64 8.56 36.71
C GLN A 29 -7.54 9.79 36.59
N ASP A 30 -6.94 10.97 36.43
CA ASP A 30 -7.65 12.25 36.37
C ASP A 30 -7.88 12.75 34.93
N ASP A 31 -7.60 11.92 33.93
CA ASP A 31 -7.71 12.31 32.53
C ASP A 31 -9.18 12.58 32.14
N PRO A 32 -9.52 13.79 31.64
CA PRO A 32 -10.89 14.15 31.30
C PRO A 32 -11.50 13.26 30.21
N LEU A 33 -10.67 12.62 29.36
CA LEU A 33 -11.13 11.71 28.31
C LEU A 33 -11.75 10.43 28.88
N ARG A 34 -11.40 10.01 30.11
CA ARG A 34 -12.02 8.85 30.77
C ARG A 34 -13.55 8.98 30.93
N ASN A 35 -14.06 10.20 30.97
CA ASN A 35 -15.49 10.49 31.11
C ASN A 35 -16.19 10.81 29.77
N HIS A 36 -15.45 10.86 28.66
CA HIS A 36 -16.02 11.13 27.35
C HIS A 36 -16.90 9.96 26.88
N PRO A 37 -18.04 10.20 26.21
CA PRO A 37 -18.96 9.14 25.77
C PRO A 37 -18.30 8.02 24.95
N LEU A 38 -17.28 8.37 24.15
CA LEU A 38 -16.48 7.40 23.39
C LEU A 38 -15.81 6.34 24.29
N TYR A 39 -15.36 6.68 25.51
CA TYR A 39 -14.64 5.75 26.39
C TYR A 39 -15.53 5.06 27.44
N ARG A 40 -16.86 5.29 27.40
CA ARG A 40 -17.76 4.82 28.45
C ARG A 40 -18.50 3.53 28.13
N THR A 41 -19.02 3.30 26.91
CA THR A 41 -19.89 2.12 26.67
C THR A 41 -20.11 1.77 25.18
N PRO A 42 -19.60 0.64 24.66
CA PRO A 42 -18.47 -0.11 25.23
C PRO A 42 -17.25 0.82 25.33
N PRO A 43 -16.42 0.71 26.38
CA PRO A 43 -15.19 1.47 26.42
C PRO A 43 -14.36 1.14 25.18
N LEU A 44 -13.85 2.16 24.47
CA LEU A 44 -12.77 1.95 23.51
C LEU A 44 -11.60 1.32 24.28
N THR A 45 -11.53 -0.01 24.27
CA THR A 45 -10.53 -0.78 25.04
C THR A 45 -9.19 -0.84 24.32
N GLY A 46 -9.19 -0.53 23.02
CA GLY A 46 -8.02 -0.43 22.17
C GLY A 46 -8.33 0.40 20.92
N ALA A 47 -7.32 0.60 20.08
CA ALA A 47 -7.48 1.32 18.81
C ALA A 47 -8.42 0.61 17.81
N GLU A 48 -8.69 -0.68 17.99
CA GLU A 48 -9.53 -1.51 17.11
C GLU A 48 -10.96 -0.97 16.96
N ASP A 49 -11.58 -0.54 18.06
CA ASP A 49 -12.94 -0.01 18.04
C ASP A 49 -13.01 1.34 17.29
N LEU A 50 -11.96 2.16 17.42
CA LEU A 50 -11.81 3.40 16.66
C LEU A 50 -11.58 3.10 15.18
N GLU A 51 -10.75 2.11 14.87
CA GLU A 51 -10.47 1.67 13.50
C GLU A 51 -11.74 1.23 12.78
N LEU A 52 -12.54 0.36 13.40
CA LEU A 52 -13.82 -0.08 12.81
C LEU A 52 -14.77 1.09 12.57
N THR A 53 -14.79 2.06 13.49
CA THR A 53 -15.60 3.27 13.34
C THR A 53 -15.12 4.12 12.16
N VAL A 54 -13.80 4.34 12.04
CA VAL A 54 -13.20 5.12 10.94
C VAL A 54 -13.39 4.42 9.61
N ARG A 55 -13.12 3.11 9.52
CA ARG A 55 -13.35 2.29 8.32
C ARG A 55 -14.81 2.36 7.88
N SER A 56 -15.75 2.26 8.81
CA SER A 56 -17.19 2.37 8.52
C SER A 56 -17.57 3.78 8.03
N ALA A 57 -16.98 4.83 8.60
CA ALA A 57 -17.22 6.20 8.17
C ALA A 57 -16.68 6.46 6.75
N VAL A 58 -15.46 5.99 6.46
CA VAL A 58 -14.86 6.01 5.12
C VAL A 58 -15.77 5.29 4.14
N ALA A 59 -16.15 4.04 4.42
CA ALA A 59 -17.00 3.25 3.53
C ALA A 59 -18.31 3.96 3.19
N ARG A 60 -19.01 4.48 4.21
CA ARG A 60 -20.26 5.22 4.01
C ARG A 60 -20.07 6.52 3.23
N TRP A 61 -18.96 7.23 3.45
CA TRP A 61 -18.67 8.46 2.73
C TRP A 61 -18.35 8.17 1.26
N THR A 62 -17.52 7.17 0.99
CA THR A 62 -17.20 6.71 -0.37
C THR A 62 -18.48 6.28 -1.10
N GLU A 63 -19.37 5.55 -0.42
CA GLU A 63 -20.63 5.07 -1.01
C GLU A 63 -21.54 6.23 -1.37
N ALA A 64 -21.72 7.17 -0.44
CA ALA A 64 -22.51 8.37 -0.66
C ALA A 64 -21.94 9.25 -1.78
N ARG A 65 -20.60 9.37 -1.87
CA ARG A 65 -19.90 10.08 -2.94
C ARG A 65 -20.17 9.41 -4.28
N LEU A 66 -19.93 8.11 -4.41
CA LEU A 66 -20.14 7.38 -5.67
C LEU A 66 -21.62 7.41 -6.10
N ALA A 67 -22.55 7.26 -5.16
CA ALA A 67 -23.98 7.39 -5.43
C ALA A 67 -24.38 8.80 -5.89
N ALA A 68 -23.68 9.84 -5.44
CA ALA A 68 -23.91 11.21 -5.90
C ALA A 68 -23.39 11.44 -7.32
N GLU A 69 -22.17 10.99 -7.61
CA GLU A 69 -21.53 11.12 -8.93
C GLU A 69 -22.24 10.31 -10.01
N THR A 70 -22.84 9.17 -9.65
CA THR A 70 -23.52 8.29 -10.62
C THR A 70 -25.00 8.61 -10.84
N ARG A 71 -25.58 9.52 -10.05
CA ARG A 71 -27.03 9.79 -10.01
C ARG A 71 -27.61 10.28 -11.33
N SER A 72 -26.83 11.07 -12.07
CA SER A 72 -27.26 11.74 -13.31
C SER A 72 -27.30 10.80 -14.53
N GLY A 73 -26.79 9.57 -14.41
CA GLY A 73 -26.59 8.70 -15.57
C GLY A 73 -25.25 8.95 -16.30
N THR A 74 -24.47 9.94 -15.88
CA THR A 74 -23.19 10.34 -16.50
C THR A 74 -22.19 10.73 -15.43
N ILE A 75 -20.96 10.22 -15.52
CA ILE A 75 -19.84 10.59 -14.66
C ILE A 75 -19.07 11.71 -15.37
N GLU A 76 -19.00 12.86 -14.74
CA GLU A 76 -18.08 13.94 -15.13
C GLU A 76 -16.74 13.71 -14.44
N HIS A 77 -15.63 13.93 -15.15
CA HIS A 77 -14.27 13.74 -14.62
C HIS A 77 -14.04 12.37 -13.94
N PRO A 78 -14.26 11.24 -14.66
CA PRO A 78 -13.99 9.91 -14.12
C PRO A 78 -12.52 9.73 -13.69
N ASP A 79 -11.60 10.54 -14.22
CA ASP A 79 -10.21 10.63 -13.76
C ASP A 79 -10.11 10.93 -12.26
N TRP A 80 -11.00 11.76 -11.69
CA TRP A 80 -11.00 12.06 -10.26
C TRP A 80 -11.46 10.89 -9.40
N LEU A 81 -12.41 10.09 -9.91
CA LEU A 81 -12.88 8.89 -9.23
C LEU A 81 -11.78 7.84 -9.18
N ILE A 82 -11.20 7.52 -10.34
CA ILE A 82 -10.22 6.42 -10.43
C ILE A 82 -8.79 6.85 -10.07
N ARG A 83 -8.58 8.13 -9.76
CA ARG A 83 -7.29 8.67 -9.33
C ARG A 83 -6.69 7.87 -8.20
N GLN A 84 -7.46 7.41 -7.23
CA GLN A 84 -6.91 6.64 -6.10
C GLN A 84 -6.33 5.30 -6.57
N LEU A 85 -7.00 4.64 -7.53
CA LEU A 85 -6.51 3.41 -8.17
C LEU A 85 -5.28 3.65 -9.05
N LEU A 86 -5.29 4.69 -9.90
CA LEU A 86 -4.21 4.96 -10.85
C LEU A 86 -3.01 5.69 -10.21
N CYS A 87 -3.22 6.54 -9.21
CA CYS A 87 -2.12 7.29 -8.61
C CYS A 87 -1.53 6.61 -7.38
N THR A 88 -2.27 5.85 -6.56
CA THR A 88 -1.74 5.31 -5.28
C THR A 88 -0.93 6.35 -4.48
N THR A 89 -1.38 7.61 -4.47
CA THR A 89 -0.68 8.78 -3.88
C THR A 89 -1.58 9.75 -3.10
N THR A 90 -2.89 9.52 -3.06
CA THR A 90 -3.83 10.50 -2.49
C THR A 90 -3.80 10.49 -0.97
N THR A 91 -3.71 9.30 -0.38
CA THR A 91 -3.57 9.07 1.05
C THR A 91 -2.69 7.84 1.27
N VAL A 92 -2.11 7.70 2.45
CA VAL A 92 -1.35 6.50 2.85
C VAL A 92 -1.68 6.15 4.29
N ASN A 93 -1.62 4.87 4.60
CA ASN A 93 -1.52 4.38 5.98
C ASN A 93 -0.05 4.26 6.37
N LEU A 94 0.21 3.98 7.64
CA LEU A 94 1.55 3.66 8.15
C LEU A 94 1.55 2.24 8.73
N ALA A 95 2.49 1.43 8.27
CA ALA A 95 2.66 0.06 8.75
C ALA A 95 4.05 -0.16 9.33
N THR A 96 4.12 -1.16 10.20
CA THR A 96 5.36 -1.58 10.86
C THR A 96 5.43 -3.10 10.93
N SER A 97 6.62 -3.62 11.20
CA SER A 97 6.76 -5.02 11.61
C SER A 97 6.10 -5.28 12.96
N PRO A 98 5.59 -6.50 13.25
CA PRO A 98 5.17 -6.89 14.59
C PRO A 98 6.26 -6.88 15.67
N VAL A 99 7.53 -6.74 15.29
CA VAL A 99 8.65 -6.77 16.22
C VAL A 99 8.97 -5.37 16.74
N GLU A 100 8.80 -5.17 18.05
CA GLU A 100 9.27 -3.97 18.75
C GLU A 100 10.76 -3.73 18.48
N TYR A 101 11.12 -2.52 18.05
CA TYR A 101 12.50 -2.18 17.68
C TYR A 101 13.49 -2.48 18.81
N ARG A 102 13.12 -2.15 20.06
CA ARG A 102 13.95 -2.40 21.25
C ARG A 102 14.17 -3.88 21.58
N ARG A 103 13.29 -4.76 21.10
CA ARG A 103 13.37 -6.20 21.36
C ARG A 103 14.12 -6.93 20.27
N LEU A 104 14.17 -6.38 19.06
CA LEU A 104 14.86 -7.01 17.94
C LEU A 104 16.32 -7.32 18.28
N ARG A 105 16.72 -8.57 18.05
CA ARG A 105 18.10 -9.03 18.26
C ARG A 105 18.80 -9.30 16.93
N PRO A 106 20.14 -9.16 16.87
CA PRO A 106 20.88 -9.44 15.63
C PRO A 106 20.69 -10.86 15.08
N ALA A 107 20.44 -11.85 15.94
CA ALA A 107 20.26 -13.25 15.55
C ALA A 107 18.86 -13.57 15.01
N GLU A 108 17.90 -12.64 15.13
CA GLU A 108 16.51 -12.87 14.76
C GLU A 108 16.25 -12.49 13.29
N LEU A 109 15.23 -13.14 12.72
CA LEU A 109 14.57 -12.70 11.50
C LEU A 109 13.29 -11.97 11.89
N PHE A 110 12.89 -10.98 11.11
CA PHE A 110 11.59 -10.32 11.27
C PHE A 110 10.97 -10.03 9.91
N ALA A 111 9.64 -10.06 9.84
CA ALA A 111 8.90 -9.73 8.63
C ALA A 111 8.59 -8.21 8.59
N PRO A 112 9.05 -7.47 7.57
CA PRO A 112 8.51 -6.16 7.23
C PRO A 112 7.02 -6.26 6.83
N PRO A 113 6.28 -5.14 6.81
CA PRO A 113 4.92 -5.12 6.27
C PRO A 113 4.87 -5.73 4.86
N LEU A 114 3.92 -6.65 4.61
CA LEU A 114 3.78 -7.27 3.29
C LEU A 114 3.47 -6.23 2.20
N THR A 115 2.72 -5.20 2.58
CA THR A 115 2.38 -4.01 1.78
C THR A 115 3.59 -3.17 1.35
N PHE A 116 4.77 -3.39 1.93
CA PHE A 116 6.02 -2.81 1.44
C PHE A 116 6.45 -3.42 0.09
N TRP A 117 6.18 -4.71 -0.11
CA TRP A 117 6.63 -5.48 -1.28
C TRP A 117 5.64 -5.40 -2.44
N LEU A 118 4.34 -5.50 -2.15
CA LEU A 118 3.28 -5.39 -3.14
C LEU A 118 1.98 -4.92 -2.47
N ASN A 119 0.99 -4.47 -3.24
CA ASN A 119 -0.32 -4.12 -2.70
C ASN A 119 -1.13 -5.40 -2.42
N SER A 120 -0.76 -6.13 -1.35
CA SER A 120 -1.32 -7.45 -1.03
C SER A 120 -2.81 -7.41 -0.72
N GLU A 121 -3.30 -6.34 -0.10
CA GLU A 121 -4.74 -6.19 0.19
C GLU A 121 -5.56 -6.06 -1.08
N ALA A 122 -5.11 -5.22 -2.02
CA ALA A 122 -5.85 -5.05 -3.26
C ALA A 122 -5.71 -6.30 -4.15
N LEU A 123 -4.50 -6.85 -4.29
CA LEU A 123 -4.24 -7.95 -5.21
C LEU A 123 -4.70 -9.31 -4.65
N LEU A 124 -4.32 -9.67 -3.42
CA LEU A 124 -4.57 -11.00 -2.88
C LEU A 124 -5.94 -11.08 -2.21
N ASP A 125 -6.28 -10.11 -1.36
CA ASP A 125 -7.49 -10.18 -0.54
C ASP A 125 -8.74 -9.72 -1.32
N LEU A 126 -8.67 -8.56 -1.98
CA LEU A 126 -9.81 -7.97 -2.69
C LEU A 126 -10.01 -8.56 -4.08
N LEU A 127 -8.95 -8.60 -4.88
CA LEU A 127 -9.02 -9.10 -6.25
C LEU A 127 -8.84 -10.60 -6.34
N GLU A 128 -8.56 -11.29 -5.23
CA GLU A 128 -8.46 -12.75 -5.13
C GLU A 128 -7.45 -13.36 -6.13
N ILE A 129 -6.30 -12.71 -6.31
CA ILE A 129 -5.20 -13.30 -7.10
C ILE A 129 -4.62 -14.48 -6.31
N PRO A 130 -4.64 -15.71 -6.86
CA PRO A 130 -4.33 -16.92 -6.10
C PRO A 130 -2.81 -17.17 -6.02
N ALA A 131 -2.04 -16.17 -5.58
CA ALA A 131 -0.58 -16.27 -5.44
C ALA A 131 -0.20 -16.93 -4.12
N GLU A 132 0.62 -17.97 -4.18
CA GLU A 132 1.14 -18.66 -2.99
C GLU A 132 2.66 -18.48 -2.85
N PHE A 133 3.10 -17.80 -1.79
CA PHE A 133 4.53 -17.53 -1.58
C PHE A 133 4.91 -17.56 -0.10
N VAL A 134 6.22 -17.68 0.14
CA VAL A 134 6.79 -17.54 1.49
C VAL A 134 6.99 -16.07 1.80
N LEU A 135 6.55 -15.62 2.98
CA LEU A 135 6.73 -14.25 3.42
C LEU A 135 8.24 -13.90 3.49
N PRO A 136 8.68 -12.79 2.91
CA PRO A 136 10.05 -12.33 3.04
C PRO A 136 10.35 -11.88 4.48
N GLU A 137 11.44 -12.39 5.04
CA GLU A 137 11.95 -11.97 6.34
C GLU A 137 13.32 -11.30 6.16
N MET A 138 13.55 -10.24 6.93
CA MET A 138 14.82 -9.54 7.00
C MET A 138 15.65 -10.01 8.18
N ALA A 139 16.97 -10.11 7.97
CA ALA A 139 17.91 -10.43 9.03
C ALA A 139 18.12 -9.22 9.97
N GLY A 140 17.78 -9.38 11.25
CA GLY A 140 17.87 -8.33 12.27
C GLY A 140 19.26 -7.70 12.35
N LYS A 141 20.33 -8.51 12.26
CA LYS A 141 21.72 -8.02 12.22
C LYS A 141 21.97 -6.99 11.12
N HIS A 142 21.44 -7.21 9.92
CA HIS A 142 21.68 -6.35 8.78
C HIS A 142 20.83 -5.08 8.85
N TYR A 143 19.59 -5.20 9.30
CA TYR A 143 18.71 -4.06 9.51
C TYR A 143 19.22 -3.15 10.62
N LEU A 144 19.59 -3.68 11.80
CA LEU A 144 20.14 -2.89 12.91
C LEU A 144 21.43 -2.15 12.51
N ARG A 145 22.27 -2.76 11.66
CA ARG A 145 23.43 -2.09 11.08
C ARG A 145 23.04 -0.92 10.18
N CYS A 146 21.94 -1.01 9.44
CA CYS A 146 21.44 0.10 8.62
C CYS A 146 20.87 1.21 9.48
N VAL A 147 20.14 0.86 10.55
CA VAL A 147 19.60 1.83 11.53
C VAL A 147 20.74 2.67 12.13
N ASP A 148 21.84 2.03 12.54
CA ASP A 148 23.05 2.70 13.02
C ASP A 148 23.74 3.51 11.92
N ARG A 149 23.97 2.91 10.74
CA ARG A 149 24.65 3.57 9.60
C ARG A 149 23.97 4.86 9.14
N TYR A 150 22.64 4.90 9.19
CA TYR A 150 21.83 6.00 8.69
C TYR A 150 21.23 6.85 9.83
N ASP A 151 21.79 6.77 11.04
CA ASP A 151 21.43 7.61 12.18
C ASP A 151 19.91 7.77 12.37
N PHE A 152 19.19 6.64 12.39
CA PHE A 152 17.75 6.66 12.55
C PHE A 152 17.36 7.32 13.87
N ALA A 153 16.41 8.25 13.84
CA ALA A 153 15.84 8.85 15.05
C ALA A 153 14.44 9.43 14.84
N LEU A 154 13.59 9.40 15.87
CA LEU A 154 12.39 10.23 15.93
C LEU A 154 12.76 11.63 16.42
N VAL A 155 12.33 12.67 15.71
CA VAL A 155 12.72 14.06 15.98
C VAL A 155 11.50 14.97 16.04
N GLU A 156 11.41 15.81 17.08
CA GLU A 156 10.41 16.87 17.21
C GLU A 156 10.99 18.05 18.03
N GLY A 157 11.34 19.15 17.36
CA GLY A 157 12.03 20.26 18.03
C GLY A 157 13.37 19.80 18.63
N ASP A 158 13.52 19.98 19.95
CA ASP A 158 14.70 19.52 20.71
C ASP A 158 14.61 18.05 21.15
N PHE A 159 13.47 17.39 20.94
CA PHE A 159 13.30 15.98 21.26
C PHE A 159 13.96 15.10 20.19
N VAL A 160 14.82 14.19 20.64
CA VAL A 160 15.47 13.18 19.79
C VAL A 160 15.37 11.82 20.48
N HIS A 161 14.85 10.83 19.75
CA HIS A 161 14.82 9.45 20.17
C HIS A 161 15.55 8.57 19.15
N GLU A 162 16.76 8.12 19.49
CA GLU A 162 17.58 7.27 18.62
C GLU A 162 16.92 5.91 18.35
N GLY A 163 17.05 5.44 17.11
CA GLY A 163 16.45 4.22 16.59
C GLY A 163 15.30 4.45 15.62
N ASP A 164 14.68 3.35 15.19
CA ASP A 164 13.44 3.40 14.40
C ASP A 164 12.26 3.84 15.29
N SER A 165 11.03 3.71 14.79
CA SER A 165 9.80 3.90 15.55
C SER A 165 9.68 2.88 16.70
N PHE A 166 8.54 2.88 17.41
CA PHE A 166 8.28 1.89 18.46
C PHE A 166 8.42 0.44 17.94
N PHE A 167 7.98 0.22 16.70
CA PHE A 167 8.13 -1.04 15.97
C PHE A 167 9.14 -0.92 14.83
N SER A 168 9.75 -2.05 14.47
CA SER A 168 10.77 -2.08 13.44
C SER A 168 10.18 -1.79 12.06
N PHE A 169 10.95 -1.10 11.22
CA PHE A 169 10.66 -0.90 9.80
C PHE A 169 9.34 -0.16 9.55
N ALA A 170 9.20 1.04 10.11
CA ALA A 170 8.03 1.88 9.87
C ALA A 170 8.03 2.45 8.45
N VAL A 171 6.97 2.22 7.68
CA VAL A 171 6.87 2.65 6.28
C VAL A 171 5.43 3.05 5.92
N PRO A 172 5.24 3.95 4.96
CA PRO A 172 3.94 4.17 4.35
C PRO A 172 3.45 2.92 3.60
N GLU A 173 2.14 2.71 3.59
CA GLU A 173 1.46 1.67 2.82
C GLU A 173 0.18 2.23 2.14
N PRO A 174 -0.39 1.54 1.13
CA PRO A 174 -1.66 1.95 0.52
C PRO A 174 -2.75 2.17 1.57
N ALA A 175 -3.52 3.26 1.42
CA ALA A 175 -4.55 3.61 2.39
C ALA A 175 -5.78 2.70 2.27
N PHE A 176 -6.46 2.49 3.41
CA PHE A 176 -7.77 1.83 3.42
C PHE A 176 -8.80 2.55 2.54
N GLU A 177 -8.75 3.87 2.43
CA GLU A 177 -9.62 4.66 1.56
C GLU A 177 -9.49 4.27 0.08
N ASP A 178 -8.26 4.02 -0.37
CA ASP A 178 -8.00 3.62 -1.75
C ASP A 178 -8.52 2.19 -1.99
N LEU A 179 -8.38 1.30 -1.01
CA LEU A 179 -8.90 -0.08 -1.05
C LEU A 179 -10.43 -0.11 -1.06
N ASP A 180 -11.08 0.62 -0.16
CA ASP A 180 -12.53 0.73 -0.09
C ASP A 180 -13.12 1.32 -1.37
N LEU A 181 -12.45 2.31 -1.98
CA LEU A 181 -12.86 2.78 -3.30
C LEU A 181 -12.84 1.64 -4.33
N ILE A 182 -11.78 0.83 -4.40
CA ILE A 182 -11.70 -0.27 -5.37
C ILE A 182 -12.84 -1.28 -5.13
N VAL A 183 -13.11 -1.61 -3.87
CA VAL A 183 -14.26 -2.47 -3.47
C VAL A 183 -15.56 -1.91 -4.03
N GLN A 184 -15.81 -0.62 -3.84
CA GLN A 184 -17.08 -0.01 -4.23
C GLN A 184 -17.21 0.20 -5.74
N LEU A 185 -16.12 0.57 -6.42
CA LEU A 185 -16.11 0.68 -7.88
C LEU A 185 -16.34 -0.67 -8.55
N THR A 186 -15.78 -1.75 -8.00
CA THR A 186 -15.95 -3.11 -8.55
C THR A 186 -17.32 -3.70 -8.20
N THR A 187 -17.78 -3.56 -6.96
CA THR A 187 -19.12 -4.04 -6.53
C THR A 187 -20.24 -3.28 -7.23
N GLY A 188 -20.04 -1.98 -7.48
CA GLY A 188 -20.96 -1.13 -8.24
C GLY A 188 -20.91 -1.36 -9.76
N ASN A 189 -20.06 -2.28 -10.25
CA ASN A 189 -19.79 -2.51 -11.68
C ASN A 189 -19.41 -1.25 -12.47
N LEU A 190 -18.82 -0.25 -11.80
CA LEU A 190 -18.25 0.91 -12.48
C LEU A 190 -16.94 0.54 -13.15
N ILE A 191 -16.12 -0.29 -12.50
CA ILE A 191 -14.95 -0.92 -13.10
C ILE A 191 -15.00 -2.44 -12.90
N THR A 192 -14.28 -3.18 -13.74
CA THR A 192 -14.15 -4.63 -13.60
C THR A 192 -12.97 -4.97 -12.66
N PRO A 193 -13.04 -6.09 -11.92
CA PRO A 193 -11.89 -6.58 -11.14
C PRO A 193 -10.64 -6.80 -12.00
N ARG A 194 -10.82 -7.26 -13.25
CA ARG A 194 -9.74 -7.43 -14.21
C ARG A 194 -9.04 -6.11 -14.53
N PHE A 195 -9.79 -5.03 -14.72
CA PHE A 195 -9.21 -3.71 -14.98
C PHE A 195 -8.38 -3.23 -13.80
N ALA A 196 -8.95 -3.30 -12.59
CA ALA A 196 -8.23 -2.96 -11.36
C ALA A 196 -6.94 -3.79 -11.20
N ALA A 197 -7.01 -5.11 -11.46
CA ALA A 197 -5.84 -5.98 -11.42
C ALA A 197 -4.80 -5.61 -12.47
N CYS A 198 -5.21 -5.32 -13.72
CA CYS A 198 -4.27 -4.93 -14.78
C CYS A 198 -3.52 -3.65 -14.44
N VAL A 199 -4.20 -2.67 -13.83
CA VAL A 199 -3.58 -1.43 -13.33
C VAL A 199 -2.62 -1.72 -12.18
N LEU A 200 -3.06 -2.46 -11.16
CA LEU A 200 -2.24 -2.72 -9.97
C LEU A 200 -1.06 -3.64 -10.24
N MET A 201 -1.18 -4.50 -11.25
CA MET A 201 -0.08 -5.35 -11.72
C MET A 201 0.95 -4.60 -12.55
N MET A 202 0.64 -3.37 -12.99
CA MET A 202 1.69 -2.48 -13.47
C MET A 202 2.52 -2.01 -12.30
N ASP A 203 3.83 -2.16 -12.42
CA ASP A 203 4.75 -1.70 -11.38
C ASP A 203 4.36 -2.22 -9.97
N PHE A 204 3.92 -3.48 -9.90
CA PHE A 204 3.32 -4.07 -8.70
C PHE A 204 4.27 -4.14 -7.50
N ALA A 205 5.58 -4.12 -7.77
CA ALA A 205 6.64 -4.05 -6.75
C ALA A 205 6.75 -2.66 -6.07
N ASN A 206 6.08 -1.65 -6.62
CA ASN A 206 5.99 -0.29 -6.08
C ASN A 206 4.52 0.05 -5.80
N PRO A 207 3.98 -0.38 -4.65
CA PRO A 207 2.57 -0.20 -4.32
C PRO A 207 2.17 1.24 -4.05
N LEU A 208 3.14 2.14 -3.84
CA LEU A 208 2.94 3.56 -3.59
C LEU A 208 3.67 4.42 -4.62
N TYR A 209 3.12 5.60 -4.91
CA TYR A 209 3.80 6.63 -5.68
C TYR A 209 4.30 6.18 -7.06
N SER A 210 3.53 5.34 -7.76
CA SER A 210 3.89 4.88 -9.12
C SER A 210 3.53 5.92 -10.18
N PRO A 211 4.51 6.65 -10.76
CA PRO A 211 4.26 7.51 -11.91
C PRO A 211 3.84 6.72 -13.15
N ARG A 212 4.18 5.43 -13.24
CA ARG A 212 3.76 4.56 -14.35
C ARG A 212 2.25 4.40 -14.37
N ARG A 213 1.64 4.11 -13.22
CA ARG A 213 0.17 4.05 -13.10
C ARG A 213 -0.46 5.45 -13.24
N ALA A 214 0.17 6.48 -12.67
CA ALA A 214 -0.36 7.84 -12.74
C ALA A 214 -0.42 8.40 -14.17
N ALA A 215 0.53 8.02 -15.04
CA ALA A 215 0.53 8.41 -16.46
C ALA A 215 -0.74 7.94 -17.19
N LEU A 216 -1.35 6.83 -16.76
CA LEU A 216 -2.57 6.33 -17.39
C LEU A 216 -3.80 7.22 -17.19
N LEU A 217 -3.75 8.20 -16.28
CA LEU A 217 -4.83 9.18 -16.12
C LEU A 217 -5.08 10.00 -17.39
N GLU A 218 -4.07 10.20 -18.23
CA GLU A 218 -4.21 10.94 -19.49
C GLU A 218 -5.21 10.28 -20.45
N HIS A 219 -5.40 8.96 -20.34
CA HIS A 219 -6.33 8.18 -21.17
C HIS A 219 -7.76 8.15 -20.61
N CYS A 220 -8.02 8.82 -19.48
CA CYS A 220 -9.36 8.92 -18.93
C CYS A 220 -10.23 9.87 -19.76
N PRO A 221 -11.46 9.47 -20.13
CA PRO A 221 -12.37 10.39 -20.80
C PRO A 221 -12.78 11.53 -19.85
N THR A 222 -13.18 12.68 -20.39
CA THR A 222 -13.71 13.78 -19.57
C THR A 222 -15.12 13.51 -19.04
N THR A 223 -15.87 12.65 -19.74
CA THR A 223 -17.25 12.27 -19.40
C THR A 223 -17.52 10.84 -19.85
N THR A 224 -18.26 10.05 -19.05
CA THR A 224 -18.73 8.73 -19.46
C THR A 224 -20.15 8.45 -18.97
N ALA A 225 -20.88 7.53 -19.59
CA ALA A 225 -22.17 7.07 -19.07
C ALA A 225 -21.96 6.18 -17.81
N THR A 226 -22.89 6.25 -16.86
CA THR A 226 -22.82 5.43 -15.62
C THR A 226 -23.39 4.04 -15.79
N THR A 227 -24.15 3.79 -16.87
CA THR A 227 -24.67 2.46 -17.17
C THR A 227 -23.51 1.50 -17.39
N PRO A 228 -23.47 0.35 -16.69
CA PRO A 228 -22.66 -0.77 -17.12
C PRO A 228 -23.08 -1.07 -18.56
N ALA A 229 -22.21 -0.82 -19.52
CA ALA A 229 -22.42 -1.42 -20.82
C ALA A 229 -22.40 -2.94 -20.60
N ALA A 230 -23.18 -3.69 -21.36
CA ALA A 230 -23.06 -5.15 -21.39
C ALA A 230 -21.61 -5.61 -21.70
N ASP A 231 -20.79 -4.67 -22.19
CA ASP A 231 -19.38 -4.77 -22.56
C ASP A 231 -18.50 -3.88 -21.63
N GLY A 232 -18.37 -4.23 -20.34
CA GLY A 232 -17.29 -3.76 -19.44
C GLY A 232 -17.25 -2.28 -18.97
N GLY A 233 -18.13 -1.39 -19.46
CA GLY A 233 -18.35 -0.05 -18.90
C GLY A 233 -17.13 0.90 -18.96
N LEU A 234 -16.90 1.69 -17.90
CA LEU A 234 -15.77 2.63 -17.82
C LEU A 234 -14.40 1.94 -17.97
N SER A 235 -14.30 0.66 -17.59
CA SER A 235 -13.08 -0.14 -17.76
C SER A 235 -12.67 -0.23 -19.21
N ASP A 236 -13.60 -0.61 -20.08
CA ASP A 236 -13.32 -0.88 -21.48
C ASP A 236 -13.04 0.43 -22.22
N VAL A 237 -13.74 1.51 -21.89
CA VAL A 237 -13.47 2.85 -22.45
C VAL A 237 -12.03 3.29 -22.17
N ILE A 238 -11.57 3.15 -20.92
CA ILE A 238 -10.20 3.54 -20.55
C ILE A 238 -9.20 2.53 -21.14
N ALA A 239 -9.47 1.24 -21.02
CA ALA A 239 -8.56 0.21 -21.50
C ALA A 239 -8.34 0.28 -23.02
N ASP A 240 -9.39 0.52 -23.80
CA ASP A 240 -9.31 0.69 -25.24
C ASP A 240 -8.49 1.93 -25.62
N ALA A 241 -8.65 3.04 -24.89
CA ALA A 241 -7.85 4.25 -25.09
C ALA A 241 -6.35 3.96 -24.82
N ILE A 242 -6.03 3.28 -23.72
CA ILE A 242 -4.66 2.90 -23.37
C ILE A 242 -4.08 1.93 -24.41
N VAL A 243 -4.82 0.89 -24.79
CA VAL A 243 -4.37 -0.12 -25.77
C VAL A 243 -4.19 0.49 -27.17
N ALA A 244 -5.03 1.46 -27.55
CA ALA A 244 -4.85 2.20 -28.78
C ALA A 244 -3.57 3.05 -28.73
N ALA A 245 -3.35 3.81 -27.66
CA ALA A 245 -2.17 4.64 -27.47
C ALA A 245 -0.87 3.80 -27.43
N ALA A 246 -0.91 2.62 -26.82
CA ALA A 246 0.24 1.72 -26.74
C ALA A 246 0.85 1.44 -28.12
N ARG A 247 0.05 1.33 -29.19
CA ARG A 247 0.53 0.99 -30.55
C ARG A 247 1.58 1.95 -31.11
N ASP A 248 1.51 3.22 -30.69
CA ASP A 248 2.37 4.29 -31.19
C ASP A 248 3.46 4.70 -30.18
N LEU A 249 3.46 4.09 -28.99
CA LEU A 249 4.38 4.40 -27.91
C LEU A 249 5.53 3.38 -27.80
N PRO A 250 6.63 3.73 -27.13
CA PRO A 250 7.74 2.80 -26.91
C PRO A 250 7.30 1.55 -26.12
N ALA A 251 7.94 0.40 -26.38
CA ALA A 251 7.62 -0.86 -25.70
C ALA A 251 7.81 -0.86 -24.17
N ASN A 252 8.56 0.11 -23.62
CA ASN A 252 8.77 0.29 -22.19
C ASN A 252 7.80 1.31 -21.55
N SER A 253 6.87 1.88 -22.33
CA SER A 253 5.83 2.79 -21.86
C SER A 253 4.87 2.10 -20.88
N PRO A 254 4.24 2.85 -19.96
CA PRO A 254 3.20 2.29 -19.08
C PRO A 254 2.00 1.75 -19.87
N GLU A 255 1.65 2.36 -21.01
CA GLU A 255 0.57 1.91 -21.88
C GLU A 255 0.83 0.50 -22.45
N HIS A 256 2.07 0.23 -22.86
CA HIS A 256 2.46 -1.10 -23.34
C HIS A 256 2.37 -2.17 -22.24
N GLU A 257 2.78 -1.83 -21.02
CA GLU A 257 2.70 -2.73 -19.86
C GLU A 257 1.24 -3.03 -19.50
N PHE A 258 0.40 -1.99 -19.46
CA PHE A 258 -1.05 -2.16 -19.27
C PHE A 258 -1.66 -3.02 -20.37
N ALA A 259 -1.37 -2.72 -21.65
CA ALA A 259 -1.90 -3.46 -22.77
C ALA A 259 -1.48 -4.94 -22.73
N ALA A 260 -0.25 -5.25 -22.34
CA ALA A 260 0.21 -6.62 -22.15
C ALA A 260 -0.60 -7.36 -21.07
N ASN A 261 -0.89 -6.70 -19.95
CA ASN A 261 -1.76 -7.24 -18.90
C ASN A 261 -3.21 -7.40 -19.40
N TRP A 262 -3.75 -6.39 -20.07
CA TRP A 262 -5.13 -6.37 -20.55
C TRP A 262 -5.39 -7.40 -21.66
N THR A 263 -4.40 -7.70 -22.51
CA THR A 263 -4.54 -8.68 -23.59
C THR A 263 -4.48 -10.14 -23.13
N LEU A 264 -4.15 -10.40 -21.86
CA LEU A 264 -4.23 -11.75 -21.29
C LEU A 264 -5.63 -12.32 -21.45
N HIS A 265 -5.72 -13.64 -21.64
CA HIS A 265 -7.01 -14.28 -21.83
C HIS A 265 -7.86 -14.20 -20.56
N GLU A 266 -9.18 -14.04 -20.70
CA GLU A 266 -10.12 -13.74 -19.61
C GLU A 266 -10.13 -14.77 -18.47
N ILE A 267 -9.87 -16.05 -18.78
CA ILE A 267 -9.76 -17.12 -17.78
C ILE A 267 -8.35 -17.35 -17.25
N ALA A 268 -7.32 -16.73 -17.86
CA ALA A 268 -5.91 -17.03 -17.56
C ALA A 268 -5.19 -15.90 -16.81
N TRP A 269 -5.73 -14.67 -16.82
CA TRP A 269 -5.03 -13.51 -16.27
C TRP A 269 -4.72 -13.63 -14.77
N ARG A 270 -5.60 -14.27 -13.98
CA ARG A 270 -5.39 -14.48 -12.53
C ARG A 270 -4.18 -15.36 -12.28
N ASP A 271 -4.08 -16.49 -12.96
CA ASP A 271 -2.98 -17.45 -12.81
C ASP A 271 -1.65 -16.85 -13.31
N GLU A 272 -1.69 -16.09 -14.40
CA GLU A 272 -0.52 -15.38 -14.91
C GLU A 272 -0.02 -14.32 -13.91
N PHE A 273 -0.93 -13.54 -13.31
CA PHE A 273 -0.56 -12.57 -12.28
C PHE A 273 -0.07 -13.25 -11.00
N ALA A 274 -0.69 -14.34 -10.58
CA ALA A 274 -0.23 -15.15 -9.46
C ALA A 274 1.21 -15.62 -9.69
N SER A 275 1.50 -16.21 -10.85
CA SER A 275 2.86 -16.69 -11.19
C SER A 275 3.90 -15.58 -11.16
N ARG A 276 3.57 -14.37 -11.64
CA ARG A 276 4.47 -13.21 -11.58
C ARG A 276 4.74 -12.75 -10.15
N ILE A 277 3.70 -12.69 -9.32
CA ILE A 277 3.84 -12.32 -7.89
C ILE A 277 4.70 -13.38 -7.18
N GLU A 278 4.44 -14.66 -7.39
CA GLU A 278 5.19 -15.76 -6.77
C GLU A 278 6.67 -15.74 -7.14
N MET A 279 6.96 -15.52 -8.43
CA MET A 279 8.33 -15.40 -8.92
C MET A 279 9.05 -14.22 -8.26
N TYR A 280 8.39 -13.05 -8.20
CA TYR A 280 8.91 -11.87 -7.52
C TYR A 280 9.16 -12.14 -6.03
N MET A 281 8.17 -12.66 -5.32
CA MET A 281 8.24 -12.90 -3.87
C MET A 281 9.28 -13.96 -3.51
N THR A 282 9.47 -14.98 -4.35
CA THR A 282 10.56 -15.96 -4.20
C THR A 282 11.92 -15.29 -4.26
N VAL A 283 12.11 -14.34 -5.19
CA VAL A 283 13.36 -13.59 -5.30
C VAL A 283 13.56 -12.67 -4.10
N VAL A 284 12.54 -11.91 -3.71
CA VAL A 284 12.60 -11.01 -2.54
C VAL A 284 12.90 -11.81 -1.27
N HIS A 285 12.24 -12.94 -1.03
CA HIS A 285 12.49 -13.79 0.12
C HIS A 285 13.96 -14.23 0.20
N ARG A 286 14.57 -14.62 -0.93
CA ARG A 286 15.99 -14.97 -0.99
C ARG A 286 16.91 -13.77 -0.74
N LEU A 287 16.57 -12.59 -1.24
CA LEU A 287 17.40 -11.40 -1.15
C LEU A 287 17.28 -10.70 0.21
N ALA A 288 16.13 -10.75 0.88
CA ALA A 288 15.85 -10.05 2.14
C ALA A 288 16.74 -10.45 3.31
N THR A 289 17.47 -11.56 3.22
CA THR A 289 18.45 -11.98 4.24
C THR A 289 19.89 -11.55 3.93
N GLN A 290 20.16 -11.00 2.74
CA GLN A 290 21.51 -10.63 2.31
C GLN A 290 21.88 -9.21 2.79
N PRO A 291 23.11 -9.00 3.31
CA PRO A 291 23.51 -7.73 3.91
C PRO A 291 23.33 -6.50 3.01
N ASP A 292 23.73 -6.59 1.75
CA ASP A 292 23.67 -5.47 0.80
C ASP A 292 22.24 -5.21 0.33
N ARG A 293 21.42 -6.26 0.27
CA ARG A 293 20.01 -6.16 -0.14
C ARG A 293 19.13 -5.58 0.96
N VAL A 294 19.41 -5.91 2.21
CA VAL A 294 18.74 -5.22 3.34
C VAL A 294 19.05 -3.72 3.33
N ASP A 295 20.29 -3.34 3.02
CA ASP A 295 20.66 -1.92 2.85
C ASP A 295 19.88 -1.28 1.70
N ASP A 296 19.79 -1.94 0.53
CA ASP A 296 18.98 -1.49 -0.60
C ASP A 296 17.50 -1.26 -0.20
N TYR A 297 16.91 -2.18 0.57
CA TYR A 297 15.51 -2.09 1.00
C TYR A 297 15.27 -1.01 2.05
N VAL A 298 16.20 -0.82 2.99
CA VAL A 298 16.15 0.30 3.94
C VAL A 298 16.26 1.64 3.20
N ARG A 299 17.13 1.73 2.19
CA ARG A 299 17.24 2.91 1.34
C ARG A 299 16.00 3.13 0.48
N LEU A 300 15.34 2.07 0.01
CA LEU A 300 14.06 2.16 -0.73
C LEU A 300 12.91 2.71 0.14
N ALA A 301 12.89 2.36 1.42
CA ALA A 301 11.89 2.87 2.35
C ALA A 301 11.97 4.40 2.53
N GLU A 302 13.16 4.99 2.49
CA GLU A 302 13.34 6.41 2.77
C GLU A 302 12.68 7.35 1.75
N PRO A 303 12.84 7.20 0.42
CA PRO A 303 12.07 7.95 -0.57
C PRO A 303 10.56 7.93 -0.31
N ARG A 304 9.99 6.76 0.03
CA ARG A 304 8.55 6.63 0.34
C ARG A 304 8.16 7.43 1.59
N ARG A 305 9.01 7.40 2.63
CA ARG A 305 8.83 8.24 3.85
C ARG A 305 8.95 9.73 3.54
N ARG A 306 9.93 10.14 2.71
CA ARG A 306 10.11 11.55 2.30
C ARG A 306 8.93 12.06 1.49
N GLU A 307 8.43 11.26 0.54
CA GLU A 307 7.24 11.59 -0.24
C GLU A 307 6.03 11.79 0.68
N PHE A 308 5.81 10.91 1.66
CA PHE A 308 4.75 11.10 2.66
C PHE A 308 4.95 12.36 3.52
N ARG A 309 6.18 12.60 4.03
CA ARG A 309 6.51 13.79 4.84
C ARG A 309 6.31 15.11 4.09
N ALA A 310 6.40 15.10 2.77
CA ALA A 310 6.14 16.28 1.94
C ALA A 310 4.64 16.61 1.83
N THR A 311 3.76 15.71 2.26
CA THR A 311 2.30 15.92 2.25
C THR A 311 1.82 16.67 3.49
N LYS A 312 0.63 17.29 3.38
CA LYS A 312 -0.05 17.90 4.53
C LYS A 312 -0.58 16.87 5.54
N LEU A 313 -0.60 15.58 5.18
CA LEU A 313 -1.08 14.50 6.05
C LEU A 313 -0.04 14.09 7.09
N ALA A 314 1.23 14.44 6.89
CA ALA A 314 2.30 14.21 7.85
C ALA A 314 2.28 15.25 8.99
N GLU A 315 1.19 15.27 9.76
CA GLU A 315 0.95 16.26 10.82
C GLU A 315 1.81 16.00 12.07
N VAL A 316 2.18 14.74 12.31
CA VAL A 316 2.93 14.31 13.51
C VAL A 316 4.32 13.82 13.10
N THR A 317 5.36 14.58 13.45
CA THR A 317 6.75 14.30 13.03
C THR A 317 7.31 13.02 13.65
N LEU A 318 6.80 12.60 14.81
CA LEU A 318 7.19 11.38 15.53
C LEU A 318 6.59 10.08 14.95
N THR A 319 5.89 10.13 13.82
CA THR A 319 5.29 8.94 13.18
C THR A 319 6.29 8.08 12.42
N LEU A 320 7.36 8.67 11.88
CA LEU A 320 8.35 7.99 11.05
C LEU A 320 9.77 8.48 11.40
N PRO A 321 10.76 7.57 11.49
CA PRO A 321 12.14 7.94 11.86
C PRO A 321 12.82 8.76 10.75
N HIS A 322 13.42 9.89 11.13
CA HIS A 322 14.38 10.61 10.32
C HIS A 322 15.66 9.79 10.16
N THR A 323 16.37 10.00 9.06
CA THR A 323 17.65 9.33 8.77
C THR A 323 18.67 10.36 8.29
N SER A 324 19.96 10.02 8.32
CA SER A 324 21.04 10.80 7.74
C SER A 324 21.20 10.60 6.22
N ILE A 325 20.28 9.87 5.56
CA ILE A 325 20.23 9.80 4.10
C ILE A 325 19.93 11.20 3.55
N PRO A 326 20.74 11.72 2.61
CA PRO A 326 20.56 13.08 2.09
C PRO A 326 19.16 13.33 1.54
N ALA A 327 18.61 14.51 1.81
CA ALA A 327 17.28 14.90 1.33
C ALA A 327 17.16 14.93 -0.20
N ASP A 328 18.28 15.16 -0.90
CA ASP A 328 18.42 15.15 -2.36
C ASP A 328 18.83 13.80 -2.94
N ALA A 329 18.97 12.75 -2.11
CA ALA A 329 19.26 11.40 -2.60
C ALA A 329 18.18 10.95 -3.58
N ALA A 330 18.59 10.29 -4.66
CA ALA A 330 17.69 9.83 -5.73
C ALA A 330 16.48 9.06 -5.17
N LEU A 331 15.31 9.28 -5.77
CA LEU A 331 14.15 8.43 -5.51
C LEU A 331 14.49 7.03 -6.03
N LEU A 332 14.09 6.02 -5.26
CA LEU A 332 14.37 4.62 -5.57
C LEU A 332 13.07 3.88 -5.88
N GLU A 333 13.17 2.88 -6.73
CA GLU A 333 12.09 1.97 -7.07
C GLU A 333 12.56 0.52 -7.00
N MET A 334 11.65 -0.36 -6.60
CA MET A 334 11.84 -1.81 -6.63
C MET A 334 11.63 -2.32 -8.06
N GLN A 335 12.42 -3.30 -8.48
CA GLN A 335 12.24 -4.00 -9.74
C GLN A 335 11.57 -5.37 -9.53
N PRO A 336 10.94 -5.96 -10.57
CA PRO A 336 10.37 -7.31 -10.50
C PRO A 336 11.38 -8.43 -10.20
N ASP A 337 12.69 -8.16 -10.32
CA ASP A 337 13.75 -9.08 -9.91
C ASP A 337 14.21 -8.88 -8.45
N GLY A 338 13.46 -8.09 -7.67
CA GLY A 338 13.72 -7.78 -6.27
C GLY A 338 14.92 -6.87 -6.03
N THR A 339 15.53 -6.30 -7.08
CA THR A 339 16.59 -5.31 -6.95
C THR A 339 16.04 -3.89 -6.85
N VAL A 340 16.84 -2.97 -6.32
CA VAL A 340 16.48 -1.55 -6.17
C VAL A 340 17.32 -0.71 -7.12
N ARG A 341 16.70 0.25 -7.82
CA ARG A 341 17.39 1.19 -8.69
C ARG A 341 16.85 2.62 -8.53
N PRO A 342 17.59 3.65 -8.99
CA PRO A 342 17.05 4.99 -9.14
C PRO A 342 15.83 5.01 -10.09
N LYS A 343 14.82 5.77 -9.70
CA LYS A 343 13.56 6.00 -10.42
C LYS A 343 13.73 6.95 -11.61
#